data_AF-A0A8T4UC19-F1
#
_entry.id   AF-A0A8T4UC19-F1
#
_cell.length_a   1.000
_cell.length_b   1.000
_cell.length_c   1.000
_cell.angle_alpha   90.00
_cell.angle_beta   90.00
_cell.angle_gamma   90.00
#
_symmetry.space_group_name_H-M   'P 1'
#
loop_
_entity.id
_entity.type
_entity.pdbx_description
1 polymer ?
#
loop_
_entity_poly.entity_id
_entity_poly.type
_entity_poly.pdbx_seq_one_letter_code
_entity_poly.pdbx_strand_id
1 'polypeptide(L)'
;MENRRSFAPVQVGEELNVTIEAVGEKGDGVAKVKGFVLFVANTKQGDNVRVKVTKVFKKVGFAEVVGAATADSNESSSESTEESEESEESEEDYKSEEP
;
A
#
# COMPACT_ATOMS: atom_id res chain seq x y z
N MET A 1 38.42 -10.76 2.58
CA MET A 1 36.98 -10.69 2.92
C MET A 1 36.76 -9.50 3.83
N GLU A 2 35.91 -8.54 3.46
CA GLU A 2 35.07 -7.72 4.38
C GLU A 2 34.30 -6.68 3.55
N ASN A 3 33.49 -7.14 2.59
CA ASN A 3 32.51 -6.27 1.94
C ASN A 3 31.13 -6.75 2.34
N ARG A 4 30.85 -6.74 3.65
CA ARG A 4 29.49 -6.58 4.14
C ARG A 4 29.10 -5.14 3.83
N ARG A 5 28.92 -4.83 2.53
CA ARG A 5 28.09 -3.71 2.13
C ARG A 5 26.77 -4.00 2.79
N SER A 6 26.54 -3.35 3.92
CA SER A 6 25.29 -3.33 4.65
C SER A 6 24.26 -2.71 3.73
N PHE A 7 23.82 -3.47 2.73
CA PHE A 7 22.56 -3.24 2.07
C PHE A 7 21.56 -3.40 3.20
N ALA A 8 21.10 -2.26 3.73
CA ALA A 8 19.87 -2.27 4.48
C ALA A 8 18.87 -3.09 3.64
N PRO A 9 18.14 -4.03 4.24
CA PRO A 9 17.25 -4.92 3.50
C PRO A 9 16.09 -4.18 2.83
N VAL A 10 16.03 -2.85 2.98
CA VAL A 10 14.97 -1.96 2.54
C VAL A 10 15.57 -0.68 1.95
N GLN A 11 14.89 -0.13 0.94
CA GLN A 11 15.25 1.13 0.30
C GLN A 11 14.26 2.24 0.62
N VAL A 12 14.72 3.50 0.61
CA VAL A 12 13.82 4.66 0.74
C VAL A 12 12.92 4.75 -0.48
N GLY A 13 11.62 4.95 -0.26
CA GLY A 13 10.59 5.01 -1.28
C GLY A 13 9.97 3.64 -1.60
N GLU A 14 10.55 2.55 -1.10
CA GLU A 14 10.05 1.20 -1.34
C GLU A 14 8.86 0.88 -0.44
N GLU A 15 7.89 0.18 -1.01
CA GLU A 15 6.69 -0.29 -0.31
C GLU A 15 6.85 -1.77 -0.03
N LEU A 16 6.73 -2.15 1.24
CA LEU A 16 6.82 -3.54 1.67
C LEU A 16 5.73 -3.88 2.68
N ASN A 17 5.34 -5.15 2.67
CA ASN A 17 4.41 -5.70 3.65
C ASN A 17 5.23 -6.18 4.85
N VAL A 18 4.97 -5.63 6.02
CA VAL A 18 5.64 -6.01 7.26
C VAL A 18 4.61 -6.43 8.31
N THR A 19 4.98 -7.41 9.11
CA THR A 19 4.23 -7.79 10.30
C THR A 19 4.79 -7.05 11.49
N ILE A 20 3.91 -6.41 12.25
CA ILE A 20 4.28 -5.68 13.46
C ILE A 20 4.39 -6.68 14.61
N GLU A 21 5.59 -6.85 15.16
CA GLU A 21 5.83 -7.78 16.27
C GLU A 21 5.51 -7.15 17.63
N ALA A 22 5.70 -5.84 17.74
CA ALA A 22 5.48 -5.08 18.97
C ALA A 22 5.04 -3.65 18.66
N VAL A 23 4.44 -2.97 19.64
CA VAL A 23 4.10 -1.55 19.56
C VAL A 23 4.71 -0.85 20.77
N GLY A 24 5.32 0.31 20.57
CA GLY A 24 5.87 1.15 21.63
C GLY A 24 4.79 1.95 22.36
N GLU A 25 5.16 2.57 23.49
CA GLU A 25 4.24 3.35 24.33
C GLU A 25 3.60 4.55 23.62
N LYS A 26 4.22 5.03 22.53
CA LYS A 26 3.72 6.12 21.69
C LYS A 26 2.78 5.68 20.56
N GLY A 27 2.54 4.38 20.40
CA GLY A 27 1.76 3.85 19.27
C GLY A 27 2.57 3.65 17.99
N ASP A 28 3.91 3.65 18.09
CA ASP A 28 4.81 3.29 16.99
C ASP A 28 4.97 1.76 16.93
N GLY A 29 4.59 1.13 15.83
CA GLY A 29 4.84 -0.29 15.62
C GLY A 29 6.28 -0.57 15.26
N VAL A 30 6.76 -1.69 15.76
CA VAL A 30 8.12 -2.19 15.59
C VAL A 30 8.05 -3.49 14.79
N ALA A 31 8.57 -3.43 13.57
CA ALA A 31 8.77 -4.58 12.71
C ALA A 31 10.26 -4.96 12.69
N LYS A 32 10.57 -6.25 12.75
CA LYS A 32 11.95 -6.75 12.61
C LYS A 32 12.10 -7.57 11.35
N VAL A 33 12.92 -7.10 10.42
CA VAL A 33 13.18 -7.76 9.13
C VAL A 33 14.65 -8.18 9.08
N LYS A 34 14.94 -9.48 9.21
CA LYS A 34 16.31 -10.04 9.12
C LYS A 34 17.32 -9.33 10.05
N GLY A 35 16.89 -8.92 11.24
CA GLY A 35 17.73 -8.20 12.22
C GLY A 35 17.79 -6.68 12.01
N PHE A 36 17.05 -6.14 11.05
CA PHE A 36 16.86 -4.71 10.85
C PHE A 36 15.54 -4.26 11.48
N VAL A 37 15.55 -3.15 12.22
CA VAL A 37 14.37 -2.65 12.93
C VAL A 37 13.70 -1.56 12.11
N LEU A 38 12.40 -1.71 11.87
CA LEU A 38 11.56 -0.76 11.14
C LEU A 38 10.50 -0.20 12.08
N PHE A 39 10.48 1.13 12.20
CA PHE A 39 9.48 1.87 12.95
C PHE A 39 8.38 2.32 12.00
N VAL A 40 7.14 2.00 12.36
CA VAL A 40 5.96 2.29 11.55
C VAL A 40 4.91 3.00 12.40
N ALA A 41 4.66 4.27 12.09
CA ALA A 41 3.62 5.04 12.76
C ALA A 41 2.21 4.54 12.38
N ASN A 42 1.24 4.69 13.27
CA ASN A 42 -0.17 4.27 13.08
C ASN A 42 -0.35 2.76 12.86
N THR A 43 0.34 1.94 13.65
CA THR A 43 0.23 0.47 13.54
C THR A 43 -0.03 -0.20 14.88
N LYS A 44 -0.58 -1.42 14.83
CA LYS A 44 -0.93 -2.23 16.01
C LYS A 44 -0.12 -3.52 16.02
N GLN A 45 0.03 -4.11 17.22
CA GLN A 45 0.75 -5.36 17.39
C GLN A 45 0.00 -6.50 16.69
N GLY A 46 0.71 -7.33 15.93
CA GLY A 46 0.14 -8.44 15.17
C GLY A 46 -0.45 -8.04 13.82
N ASP A 47 -0.45 -6.76 13.47
CA ASP A 47 -1.03 -6.26 12.24
C ASP A 47 -0.08 -6.48 11.04
N ASN A 48 -0.65 -6.80 9.88
CA ASN A 48 0.10 -6.91 8.63
C ASN A 48 -0.33 -5.77 7.69
N VAL A 49 0.56 -4.78 7.56
CA VAL A 49 0.27 -3.55 6.80
C VAL A 49 1.31 -3.31 5.73
N ARG A 50 0.89 -2.57 4.70
CA ARG A 50 1.80 -2.02 3.69
C ARG A 50 2.38 -0.72 4.18
N VAL A 51 3.70 -0.69 4.25
CA VAL A 51 4.45 0.45 4.73
C VAL A 51 5.39 0.94 3.63
N LYS A 52 5.50 2.26 3.51
CA LYS A 52 6.43 2.91 2.61
C LYS A 52 7.59 3.48 3.41
N VAL A 53 8.80 3.05 3.09
CA VAL A 53 10.00 3.50 3.80
C VAL A 53 10.30 4.93 3.41
N THR A 54 10.33 5.83 4.38
CA THR A 54 10.63 7.24 4.11
C THR A 54 12.07 7.58 4.47
N LYS A 55 12.66 6.87 5.45
CA LYS A 55 14.06 7.08 5.87
C LYS A 55 14.71 5.75 6.26
N VAL A 56 15.93 5.53 5.79
CA VAL A 56 16.76 4.37 6.15
C VAL A 56 18.05 4.85 6.81
N PHE A 57 18.38 4.28 7.96
CA PHE A 57 19.62 4.54 8.70
C PHE A 57 20.50 3.28 8.75
N LYS A 58 21.68 3.39 9.37
CA LYS A 58 22.68 2.29 9.43
C LYS A 58 22.17 0.99 10.06
N LYS A 59 21.22 1.03 11.00
CA LYS A 59 20.69 -0.14 11.73
C LYS A 59 19.16 -0.15 11.89
N VAL A 60 18.50 0.95 11.53
CA VAL A 60 17.06 1.16 11.75
C VAL A 60 16.45 1.88 10.54
N GLY A 61 15.16 1.71 10.32
CA GLY A 61 14.40 2.41 9.27
C GLY A 61 13.10 2.98 9.82
N PHE A 62 12.60 4.01 9.15
CA PHE A 62 11.30 4.61 9.41
C PHE A 62 10.44 4.47 8.16
N ALA A 63 9.22 4.04 8.37
CA ALA A 63 8.21 3.87 7.34
C ALA A 63 6.86 4.38 7.82
N GLU A 64 6.00 4.70 6.86
CA GLU A 64 4.64 5.17 7.11
C GLU A 64 3.64 4.22 6.44
N VAL A 65 2.49 4.00 7.07
CA VAL A 65 1.45 3.13 6.51
C VAL A 65 0.81 3.83 5.30
N VAL A 66 0.84 3.18 4.14
CA VAL A 66 0.26 3.71 2.90
C VAL A 66 -1.04 3.00 2.48
N GLY A 67 -1.39 1.93 3.18
CA GLY A 67 -2.65 1.23 2.99
C GLY A 67 -2.95 0.37 4.21
N ALA A 68 -3.89 0.83 5.04
CA ALA A 68 -4.46 0.01 6.10
C ALA A 68 -5.54 -0.88 5.47
N ALA A 69 -5.37 -2.20 5.57
CA ALA A 69 -6.47 -3.13 5.31
C ALA A 69 -7.46 -3.03 6.48
N THR A 70 -8.30 -1.99 6.44
CA THR A 70 -9.66 -1.90 7.02
C THR A 70 -9.94 -2.52 8.41
N ALA A 71 -10.16 -1.63 9.40
CA ALA A 71 -11.18 -1.64 10.47
C ALA A 71 -10.64 -0.73 11.61
N ASP A 72 -11.07 0.51 11.81
CA ASP A 72 -12.44 0.91 12.17
C ASP A 72 -12.69 2.42 11.90
N SER A 73 -13.87 2.68 11.33
CA SER A 73 -14.69 3.92 11.37
C SER A 73 -14.11 5.28 10.94
N ASN A 74 -14.26 5.60 9.64
CA ASN A 74 -14.92 6.85 9.25
C ASN A 74 -15.66 6.66 7.92
N GLU A 75 -16.97 6.89 7.95
CA GLU A 75 -17.89 6.85 6.83
C GLU A 75 -17.84 8.16 6.02
N SER A 76 -17.44 8.07 4.76
CA SER A 76 -17.90 8.91 3.63
C SER A 76 -17.22 8.34 2.39
N SER A 77 -17.80 7.33 1.75
CA SER A 77 -18.90 7.42 0.78
C SER A 77 -18.51 8.08 -0.55
N SER A 78 -18.85 7.33 -1.59
CA SER A 78 -18.92 7.65 -3.03
C SER A 78 -17.59 7.89 -3.75
N GLU A 79 -17.13 6.95 -4.56
CA GLU A 79 -17.68 6.56 -5.89
C GLU A 79 -17.26 7.54 -6.99
N SER A 80 -16.42 7.05 -7.90
CA SER A 80 -16.46 7.34 -9.34
C SER A 80 -15.52 6.35 -10.02
N THR A 81 -15.95 5.09 -10.10
CA THR A 81 -15.44 4.14 -11.08
C THR A 81 -16.20 4.37 -12.38
N GLU A 82 -15.46 4.89 -13.36
CA GLU A 82 -15.50 4.52 -14.78
C GLU A 82 -16.88 4.18 -15.35
N GLU A 83 -17.52 5.17 -15.97
CA GLU A 83 -18.51 4.97 -17.02
C GLU A 83 -17.82 5.25 -18.36
N SER A 84 -17.55 4.19 -19.11
CA SER A 84 -17.02 4.26 -20.48
C SER A 84 -17.46 3.02 -21.23
N GLU A 85 -18.73 2.97 -21.61
CA GLU A 85 -19.23 2.11 -22.69
C GLU A 85 -20.28 2.91 -23.48
N GLU A 86 -19.81 3.71 -24.43
CA GLU A 86 -20.64 4.35 -25.45
C GLU A 86 -21.18 3.26 -26.38
N SER A 87 -22.51 3.16 -26.40
CA SER A 87 -23.24 2.20 -27.22
C SER A 87 -23.18 2.66 -28.68
N GLU A 88 -22.65 1.81 -29.55
CA GLU A 88 -22.74 1.98 -31.01
C GLU A 88 -24.21 1.78 -31.43
N GLU A 89 -24.92 2.89 -31.65
CA GLU A 89 -26.22 2.91 -32.30
C GLU A 89 -26.03 2.68 -33.80
N SER A 90 -26.18 1.42 -34.24
CA SER A 90 -26.29 1.11 -35.66
C SER A 90 -27.69 1.50 -36.16
N GLU A 91 -27.73 2.63 -36.85
CA GLU A 91 -28.89 3.19 -37.56
C GLU A 91 -29.47 2.18 -38.57
N GLU A 92 -30.74 1.89 -38.35
CA GLU A 92 -31.82 1.75 -39.34
C GLU A 92 -31.49 1.07 -40.68
N ASP A 93 -31.91 -0.20 -40.76
CA ASP A 93 -32.13 -0.95 -41.99
C ASP A 93 -33.31 -0.31 -42.78
N TYR A 94 -33.04 0.83 -43.41
CA TYR A 94 -33.89 1.43 -44.45
C TYR A 94 -33.20 1.26 -45.81
N LYS A 95 -33.28 0.05 -46.36
CA LYS A 95 -33.39 -0.11 -47.82
C LYS A 95 -33.94 -1.50 -48.17
N SER A 96 -35.17 -1.56 -48.64
CA SER A 96 -35.39 -1.68 -50.10
C SER A 96 -36.89 -1.78 -50.45
N GLU A 97 -37.25 -0.97 -51.42
CA GLU A 97 -38.40 -1.09 -52.33
C GLU A 97 -38.69 -2.54 -52.80
N GLU A 98 -40.00 -2.87 -52.82
CA GLU A 98 -40.81 -3.60 -53.84
C GLU A 98 -40.33 -4.97 -54.41
N PRO A 99 -41.25 -5.89 -54.78
CA PRO A 99 -42.47 -5.67 -55.59
C PRO A 99 -43.80 -6.26 -55.09
#